data_AF-A0A966JPV0-F1
#
_entry.id   AF-A0A966JPV0-F1
#
_cell.length_a   1.000
_cell.length_b   1.000
_cell.length_c   1.000
_cell.angle_alpha   90.00
_cell.angle_beta   90.00
_cell.angle_gamma   90.00
#
_symmetry.space_group_name_H-M   'P 1'
#
loop_
_entity.id
_entity.type
_entity.pdbx_description
1 polymer ?
#
loop_
_entity_poly.entity_id
_entity_poly.type
_entity_poly.pdbx_seq_one_letter_code
_entity_poly.pdbx_strand_id
1 'polypeptide(L)' 'MQTRQVRAGELHVTYLECGEGPLALCLHGFPDSPHTWRHLMPTLAAQGYRAVAPFMRG' A
#
# COMPACT_ATOMS: atom_id res chain seq x y z
N MET A 1 0.73 -2.33 10.27
CA MET A 1 1.19 -2.13 8.88
C MET A 1 2.38 -3.04 8.64
N GLN A 2 2.33 -3.88 7.62
CA GLN A 2 3.35 -4.88 7.30
C GLN A 2 3.96 -4.57 5.94
N THR A 3 5.25 -4.85 5.76
CA THR A 3 5.92 -4.78 4.45
C THR A 3 5.85 -6.15 3.80
N ARG A 4 5.38 -6.20 2.54
CA ARG A 4 5.32 -7.41 1.73
C ARG A 4 5.88 -7.18 0.34
N GLN A 5 6.06 -8.27 -0.41
CA GLN A 5 6.44 -8.23 -1.81
C GLN A 5 5.48 -9.07 -2.66
N VAL A 6 5.32 -8.68 -3.91
CA VAL A 6 4.60 -9.46 -4.92
C VAL A 6 5.34 -9.37 -6.24
N ARG A 7 5.30 -10.45 -7.01
CA ARG A 7 5.75 -10.45 -8.40
C ARG A 7 4.60 -9.99 -9.30
N ALA A 8 4.82 -8.91 -10.06
CA ALA A 8 3.90 -8.36 -11.04
C ALA A 8 4.57 -8.37 -12.42
N GLY A 9 4.39 -9.47 -13.16
CA GLY A 9 5.16 -9.73 -14.38
C GLY A 9 6.65 -9.91 -14.09
N GLU A 10 7.47 -9.03 -14.65
CA GLU A 10 8.93 -8.98 -14.42
C GLU A 10 9.31 -8.14 -13.19
N LEU A 11 8.37 -7.41 -12.60
CA LEU A 11 8.65 -6.53 -11.46
C LEU A 11 8.47 -7.26 -10.13
N HIS A 12 9.43 -7.06 -9.22
CA HIS A 12 9.28 -7.36 -7.80
C HIS A 12 8.87 -6.08 -7.08
N VAL A 13 7.61 -6.00 -6.67
CA VAL A 13 7.02 -4.80 -6.07
C VAL A 13 6.95 -5.01 -4.56
N THR A 14 7.70 -4.20 -3.81
CA THR A 14 7.54 -4.06 -2.37
C THR A 14 6.35 -3.15 -2.08
N TYR A 15 5.56 -3.44 -1.06
CA TYR A 15 4.43 -2.61 -0.63
C TYR A 15 4.19 -2.69 0.87
N LEU A 16 3.56 -1.65 1.41
CA LEU A 16 2.98 -1.64 2.74
C LEU A 16 1.54 -2.15 2.66
N GLU A 17 1.09 -2.94 3.62
CA GLU A 17 -0.31 -3.32 3.76
C GLU A 17 -0.83 -3.24 5.20
N CYS A 18 -2.14 -3.05 5.32
CA CYS A 18 -2.87 -3.11 6.58
C CYS A 18 -4.32 -3.52 6.34
N GLY A 19 -4.88 -4.32 7.26
CA GLY A 19 -6.28 -4.77 7.19
C GLY A 19 -6.52 -5.91 6.21
N GLU A 20 -7.77 -6.34 6.16
CA GLU A 20 -8.28 -7.42 5.33
C GLU A 20 -9.61 -6.96 4.71
N GLY A 21 -10.04 -7.57 3.61
CA GLY A 21 -11.26 -7.20 2.88
C GLY A 21 -11.01 -6.61 1.49
N PRO A 22 -11.94 -5.82 0.93
CA PRO A 22 -11.79 -5.22 -0.39
C PRO A 22 -10.53 -4.38 -0.51
N LEU A 23 -9.86 -4.46 -1.67
CA LEU A 23 -8.59 -3.78 -1.90
C LEU A 23 -8.80 -2.27 -2.04
N ALA A 24 -8.08 -1.49 -1.24
CA ALA A 24 -7.88 -0.05 -1.46
C ALA A 24 -6.40 0.20 -1.82
N LEU A 25 -6.13 0.57 -3.07
CA LEU A 25 -4.78 0.82 -3.57
C LEU A 25 -4.43 2.31 -3.43
N CYS A 26 -3.47 2.63 -2.57
CA CYS A 26 -3.03 3.99 -2.27
C CYS A 26 -1.74 4.32 -3.04
N LEU A 27 -1.85 5.04 -4.16
CA LEU A 27 -0.72 5.44 -5.01
C LEU A 27 -0.21 6.83 -4.62
N HIS A 28 1.08 6.95 -4.31
CA HIS A 28 1.70 8.23 -4.00
C HIS A 28 2.12 8.97 -5.27
N GLY A 29 2.32 10.29 -5.18
CA GLY A 29 2.88 11.12 -6.23
C GLY A 29 4.36 11.43 -5.99
N PHE A 30 4.88 12.45 -6.70
CA PHE A 30 6.18 13.05 -6.44
C PHE A 30 6.03 14.30 -5.54
N PRO A 31 6.93 14.55 -4.56
CA PRO A 31 8.13 13.79 -4.19
C PRO A 31 7.88 12.82 -3.00
N ASP A 32 6.79 12.06 -3.03
CA ASP A 32 6.31 11.28 -1.89
C ASP A 32 6.71 9.79 -1.94
N SER A 33 6.35 9.06 -0.89
CA SER A 33 6.55 7.62 -0.76
C SER A 33 5.29 6.95 -0.18
N PRO A 34 5.23 5.61 -0.09
CA PRO A 34 4.12 4.91 0.56
C PRO A 34 3.82 5.39 1.99
N HIS A 35 4.82 5.97 2.66
CA HIS A 35 4.68 6.50 4.02
C HIS A 35 3.75 7.72 4.12
N THR A 36 3.41 8.39 3.01
CA THR A 36 2.37 9.43 2.98
C THR A 36 1.05 8.90 3.53
N TRP A 37 0.75 7.61 3.29
CA TRP A 37 -0.52 7.00 3.66
C TRP A 37 -0.58 6.42 5.08
N ARG A 38 0.47 6.58 5.90
CA ARG A 38 0.57 6.01 7.27
C ARG A 38 -0.60 6.38 8.19
N HIS A 39 -1.29 7.49 7.92
CA HIS A 39 -2.47 7.93 8.67
C HIS A 39 -3.79 7.45 8.04
N LEU A 40 -3.85 7.31 6.71
CA LEU A 40 -5.06 6.89 6.01
C LEU A 40 -5.24 5.37 6.00
N MET A 41 -4.17 4.60 5.80
CA MET A 41 -4.25 3.14 5.70
C MET A 41 -4.86 2.48 6.95
N PRO A 42 -4.52 2.89 8.20
CA PRO A 42 -5.19 2.36 9.39
C PRO A 42 -6.69 2.68 9.43
N THR A 43 -7.10 3.87 8.96
CA THR A 43 -8.52 4.25 8.89
C THR A 43 -9.26 3.40 7.87
N LEU A 44 -8.69 3.18 6.69
CA LEU A 44 -9.25 2.27 5.68
C LEU A 44 -9.38 0.84 6.23
N ALA A 45 -8.34 0.35 6.92
CA ALA A 45 -8.36 -0.96 7.57
C ALA A 45 -9.46 -1.08 8.64
N ALA A 46 -9.65 -0.04 9.46
CA ALA A 46 -10.71 0.00 10.46
C ALA A 46 -12.13 0.00 9.84
N GLN A 47 -12.26 0.43 8.59
CA GLN A 47 -13.50 0.36 7.79
C GLN A 47 -13.64 -0.95 7.00
N GLY A 48 -12.78 -1.94 7.24
CA GLY A 48 -12.87 -3.27 6.62
C GLY A 48 -12.24 -3.37 5.23
N TYR A 49 -11.35 -2.46 4.86
CA TYR A 49 -10.57 -2.56 3.62
C TYR A 49 -9.19 -3.18 3.87
N ARG A 50 -8.69 -3.90 2.87
CA ARG A 50 -7.25 -4.19 2.76
C ARG A 50 -6.57 -3.01 2.07
N ALA A 51 -5.95 -2.13 2.85
CA ALA A 51 -5.21 -0.99 2.32
C ALA A 51 -3.80 -1.41 1.90
N VAL A 52 -3.39 -1.05 0.68
CA VAL A 52 -2.08 -1.38 0.09
C VAL A 52 -1.43 -0.12 -0.49
N ALA A 53 -0.18 0.15 -0.14
CA ALA A 53 0.61 1.24 -0.70
C ALA A 53 1.96 0.72 -1.24
N PRO A 54 2.14 0.63 -2.58
CA PRO A 54 3.36 0.10 -3.18
C PRO A 54 4.48 1.14 -3.25
N PHE A 55 5.71 0.70 -3.05
CA PHE A 55 6.90 1.47 -3.43
C PHE A 55 6.94 1.51 -4.97
N MET A 56 6.52 2.63 -5.57
CA MET A 56 6.41 2.76 -7.02
C MET A 56 7.79 2.74 -7.69
N ARG A 57 7.84 2.33 -8.97
CA ARG A 57 9.10 2.28 -9.73
C ARG A 57 9.60 3.70 -10.03
N GLY A 58 10.67 4.11 -9.34
CA GLY A 58 11.31 5.42 -9.47
C GLY A 58 11.90 5.84 -8.14
#